data_AF-A0A1H8XXJ9-F1
#
_entry.id   AF-A0A1H8XXJ9-F1
#
_cell.length_a   1.000
_cell.length_b   1.000
_cell.length_c   1.000
_cell.angle_alpha   90.00
_cell.angle_beta   90.00
_cell.angle_gamma   90.00
#
_symmetry.space_group_name_H-M   'P 1'
#
loop_
_entity.id
_entity.type
_entity.pdbx_description
1 polymer ?
#
loop_
_entity_poly.entity_id
_entity_poly.type
_entity_poly.pdbx_seq_one_letter_code
_entity_poly.pdbx_strand_id
1 'polypeptide(L)'
;MSNTEADDTTSVHGAIIAKAWSDPAFKAKLLADPHAALEELGVAVAAGKTVKVVENADRHLHLVLPPKPRGPLSPDEADRLSADSVG
;
A
#
# COMPACT_ATOMS: atom_id res chain seq x y z
N MET A 1 -10.22 11.39 23.88
CA MET A 1 -9.44 12.01 22.78
C MET A 1 -8.87 10.86 21.97
N SER A 2 -9.66 10.32 21.03
CA SER A 2 -9.21 9.27 20.12
C SER A 2 -8.75 9.95 18.85
N ASN A 3 -7.49 9.73 18.51
CA ASN A 3 -6.76 10.45 17.48
C ASN A 3 -7.24 9.98 16.10
N THR A 4 -8.14 10.75 15.48
CA THR A 4 -8.53 10.60 14.08
C THR A 4 -7.42 11.22 13.22
N GLU A 5 -6.52 10.39 12.69
CA GLU A 5 -5.52 10.75 11.66
C GLU A 5 -5.57 9.77 10.46
N ALA A 6 -6.76 9.25 10.12
CA ALA A 6 -6.95 8.26 9.05
C ALA A 6 -7.65 8.78 7.79
N ASP A 7 -8.06 10.06 7.75
CA ASP A 7 -8.98 10.56 6.71
C ASP A 7 -8.28 11.01 5.42
N ASP A 8 -6.97 11.28 5.43
CA ASP A 8 -6.27 11.79 4.22
C ASP A 8 -5.71 10.66 3.34
N THR A 9 -5.18 9.59 3.95
CA THR A 9 -4.49 8.50 3.26
C THR A 9 -5.41 7.59 2.43
N THR A 10 -6.67 7.46 2.86
CA THR A 10 -7.70 6.61 2.20
C THR A 10 -8.08 7.15 0.83
N SER A 11 -8.11 8.47 0.66
CA SER A 11 -8.49 9.12 -0.60
C SER A 11 -7.46 8.89 -1.71
N VAL A 12 -6.17 8.96 -1.36
CA VAL A 12 -5.06 8.84 -2.32
C VAL A 12 -4.95 7.44 -2.91
N HIS A 13 -5.08 6.39 -2.08
CA HIS A 13 -4.99 5.00 -2.53
C HIS A 13 -6.09 4.66 -3.54
N GLY A 14 -7.33 5.04 -3.25
CA GLY A 14 -8.45 4.85 -4.16
C GLY A 14 -8.27 5.54 -5.51
N ALA A 15 -7.74 6.77 -5.50
CA ALA A 15 -7.47 7.54 -6.72
C ALA A 15 -6.39 6.88 -7.61
N ILE A 16 -5.32 6.36 -7.01
CA ILE A 16 -4.26 5.62 -7.73
C ILE A 16 -4.84 4.38 -8.42
N ILE A 17 -5.65 3.60 -7.71
CA ILE A 17 -6.27 2.38 -8.23
C ILE A 17 -7.22 2.73 -9.40
N ALA A 18 -8.08 3.74 -9.20
CA ALA A 18 -9.02 4.18 -10.23
C ALA A 18 -8.30 4.65 -11.50
N LYS A 19 -7.20 5.39 -11.36
CA LYS A 19 -6.36 5.81 -12.49
C LYS A 19 -5.69 4.61 -13.16
N ALA A 20 -5.15 3.65 -12.40
CA ALA A 20 -4.55 2.44 -12.96
C ALA A 20 -5.55 1.57 -13.74
N TRP A 21 -6.82 1.54 -13.36
CA TRP A 21 -7.85 0.83 -14.13
C TRP A 21 -8.32 1.60 -15.36
N SER A 22 -8.32 2.93 -15.30
CA SER A 22 -8.81 3.79 -16.39
C SER A 22 -7.75 4.11 -17.44
N ASP A 23 -6.46 4.03 -17.08
CA ASP A 23 -5.32 4.41 -17.91
C ASP A 23 -4.29 3.26 -17.95
N PRO A 24 -4.31 2.43 -19.01
CA PRO A 24 -3.38 1.30 -19.16
C PRO A 24 -1.90 1.73 -19.23
N ALA A 25 -1.62 2.94 -19.73
CA ALA A 25 -0.25 3.45 -19.80
C ALA A 25 0.25 3.82 -18.40
N PHE A 26 -0.60 4.47 -17.59
CA PHE A 26 -0.30 4.70 -16.18
C PHE A 26 -0.12 3.39 -15.41
N LYS A 27 -0.98 2.38 -15.63
CA LYS A 27 -0.83 1.06 -14.99
C LYS A 27 0.51 0.41 -15.31
N ALA A 28 0.90 0.39 -16.59
CA ALA A 28 2.18 -0.16 -17.01
C ALA A 28 3.35 0.60 -16.36
N LYS A 29 3.25 1.94 -16.28
CA LYS A 29 4.24 2.77 -15.59
C LYS A 29 4.29 2.48 -14.09
N LEU A 30 3.14 2.37 -13.41
CA LEU A 30 3.04 2.08 -11.98
C LEU A 30 3.66 0.72 -11.63
N LEU A 31 3.55 -0.27 -12.51
CA LEU A 31 4.18 -1.59 -12.33
C LEU A 31 5.70 -1.57 -12.58
N ALA A 32 6.18 -0.76 -13.52
CA ALA A 32 7.59 -0.68 -13.88
C ALA A 32 8.40 0.27 -12.99
N ASP A 33 7.85 1.46 -12.71
CA ASP A 33 8.42 2.52 -11.88
C ASP A 33 7.33 3.19 -11.04
N PRO A 34 6.98 2.57 -9.89
CA PRO A 34 5.95 3.12 -9.02
C PRO A 34 6.33 4.47 -8.42
N HIS A 35 7.61 4.77 -8.26
CA HIS A 35 8.04 6.06 -7.70
C HIS A 35 7.67 7.19 -8.67
N ALA A 36 8.07 7.08 -9.93
CA ALA A 36 7.77 8.08 -10.95
C ALA A 36 6.26 8.19 -11.23
N ALA A 37 5.49 7.10 -11.09
CA ALA A 37 4.04 7.14 -11.25
C ALA A 37 3.33 7.84 -10.08
N LEU A 38 3.79 7.62 -8.85
CA LEU A 38 3.24 8.27 -7.65
C LEU A 38 3.57 9.76 -7.59
N GLU A 39 4.77 10.16 -8.04
CA GLU A 39 5.17 11.56 -8.13
C GLU A 39 4.26 12.39 -9.06
N GLU A 40 3.75 11.80 -10.15
CA GLU A 40 2.78 12.47 -11.05
C GLU A 40 1.46 12.82 -10.34
N LEU A 41 1.13 12.10 -9.27
CA LEU A 41 -0.05 12.32 -8.45
C LEU A 41 0.24 13.17 -7.20
N GLY A 42 1.48 13.67 -7.06
CA GLY A 42 1.92 14.43 -5.89
C GLY A 42 2.15 13.56 -4.65
N VAL A 43 2.23 12.24 -4.81
CA VAL A 43 2.45 11.30 -3.70
C VAL A 43 3.94 11.09 -3.51
N ALA A 44 4.49 11.68 -2.46
CA ALA A 44 5.91 11.55 -2.14
C ALA A 44 6.19 10.21 -1.43
N VAL A 45 7.10 9.43 -1.99
CA VAL A 45 7.65 8.25 -1.31
C VAL A 45 8.82 8.70 -0.43
N ALA A 46 8.84 8.26 0.83
CA ALA A 46 9.92 8.60 1.74
C ALA A 46 11.28 8.09 1.23
N ALA A 47 12.31 8.95 1.30
CA ALA A 47 13.65 8.63 0.87
C ALA A 47 14.17 7.34 1.53
N GLY A 48 14.73 6.43 0.72
CA GLY A 48 15.24 5.13 1.17
C GLY A 48 14.20 4.03 1.29
N LYS A 49 12.91 4.30 1.03
CA LYS A 49 11.88 3.26 0.91
C LYS A 49 11.71 2.84 -0.55
N THR A 50 11.63 1.54 -0.80
CA THR A 50 11.28 0.99 -2.11
C THR A 50 9.80 0.68 -2.15
N VAL A 51 9.10 1.20 -3.16
CA VAL A 51 7.72 0.81 -3.44
C VAL A 51 7.74 -0.31 -4.47
N LYS A 52 6.96 -1.36 -4.21
CA LYS A 52 6.73 -2.44 -5.16
C LYS A 52 5.23 -2.59 -5.36
N VAL A 53 4.79 -2.47 -6.60
CA VAL A 53 3.40 -2.69 -6.98
C VAL A 53 3.31 -4.04 -7.66
N VAL A 54 2.35 -4.85 -7.23
CA VAL A 54 2.10 -6.17 -7.82
C VAL A 54 0.63 -6.25 -8.16
N GLU A 55 0.35 -6.68 -9.39
CA GLU A 55 -1.02 -6.93 -9.82
C GLU A 55 -1.49 -8.29 -9.28
N ASN A 56 -2.65 -8.30 -8.63
CA ASN A 56 -3.30 -9.52 -8.18
C ASN A 56 -4.01 -10.15 -9.39
N ALA A 57 -3.42 -11.20 -9.97
CA ALA A 57 -4.03 -11.99 -11.04
C ALA A 57 -4.86 -13.14 -10.44
N ASP A 58 -5.87 -13.65 -11.17
CA ASP A 58 -6.88 -14.62 -10.69
C ASP A 58 -6.34 -15.91 -10.04
N ARG A 59 -5.05 -16.22 -10.25
CA ARG A 59 -4.42 -17.43 -9.69
C ARG A 59 -3.55 -17.17 -8.47
N HIS A 60 -3.22 -15.91 -8.17
CA HIS A 60 -2.21 -15.55 -7.18
C HIS A 60 -2.85 -14.66 -6.12
N LEU A 61 -2.67 -15.04 -4.86
CA LEU A 61 -3.00 -14.21 -3.70
C LEU A 61 -1.70 -13.61 -3.15
N HIS A 62 -1.65 -12.29 -3.00
CA HIS A 62 -0.53 -11.62 -2.34
C HIS A 62 -0.86 -11.33 -0.88
N LEU A 63 0.08 -11.64 0.00
CA LEU A 63 0.00 -11.32 1.42
C LEU A 63 1.17 -10.39 1.79
N VAL A 64 0.88 -9.27 2.45
CA VAL A 64 1.91 -8.37 2.95
C VAL A 64 2.29 -8.84 4.35
N LEU A 65 3.52 -9.34 4.50
CA LEU A 65 4.05 -9.69 5.82
C LEU A 65 4.82 -8.48 6.38
N PRO A 66 4.33 -7.82 7.44
CA PRO A 66 5.04 -6.72 8.08
C PRO A 66 6.35 -7.19 8.72
N PRO A 67 7.31 -6.27 8.94
CA PRO A 67 8.56 -6.62 9.61
C PRO A 67 8.28 -7.16 11.02
N LYS A 68 9.06 -8.18 11.42
CA LYS A 68 8.93 -8.75 12.76
C LYS A 68 9.11 -7.64 13.80
N PRO A 69 8.13 -7.42 14.70
CA PRO A 69 8.26 -6.40 15.73
C PRO A 69 9.43 -6.75 16.65
N ARG A 70 10.13 -5.71 17.11
CA ARG A 70 11.25 -5.85 18.05
C ARG A 70 10.69 -5.99 19.47
N GLY A 71 10.32 -7.22 19.85
CA GLY A 71 9.81 -7.55 21.18
C GLY A 71 9.12 -8.91 21.22
N PRO A 72 8.84 -9.47 22.41
CA PRO A 72 7.93 -10.60 22.52
C PRO A 72 6.57 -10.19 21.99
N LEU A 73 6.04 -10.95 21.02
CA LEU A 73 4.69 -10.79 20.51
C LEU A 73 3.74 -11.48 21.48
N SER A 74 2.84 -10.73 22.10
CA SER A 74 1.68 -11.33 22.76
C SER A 74 0.74 -11.89 21.68
N PRO A 75 0.02 -12.99 21.93
CA PRO A 75 -0.92 -13.55 20.96
C PRO A 75 -1.96 -12.53 20.47
N ASP A 76 -2.40 -11.62 21.34
CA ASP A 76 -3.33 -10.53 20.99
C ASP A 76 -2.73 -9.47 20.06
N GLU A 77 -1.40 -9.27 20.08
CA GLU A 77 -0.70 -8.34 19.19
C GLU A 77 -0.51 -8.93 17.79
N ALA A 78 -0.30 -10.25 17.70
CA ALA A 78 -0.20 -10.97 16.43
C ALA A 78 -1.53 -10.98 15.67
N ASP A 79 -2.65 -11.10 16.37
CA ASP A 79 -4.00 -11.09 15.77
C ASP A 79 -4.33 -9.73 15.15
N ARG A 80 -4.05 -8.63 15.87
CA ARG A 80 -4.23 -7.26 15.35
C ARG A 80 -3.39 -6.96 14.11
N LEU A 81 -2.17 -7.52 14.04
CA LEU A 81 -1.28 -7.32 12.90
C LEU A 81 -1.84 -7.92 11.60
N SER A 82 -2.70 -8.94 11.71
CA SER A 82 -3.35 -9.59 10.57
C SER A 82 -4.54 -8.77 10.03
N ALA A 83 -5.16 -7.94 10.87
CA ALA A 83 -6.34 -7.16 10.50
C ALA A 83 -6.00 -5.91 9.66
N ASP A 84 -4.85 -5.26 9.92
CA ASP A 84 -4.43 -4.03 9.24
C ASP A 84 -3.93 -4.24 7.79
N SER A 85 -3.84 -5.49 7.32
CA SER A 85 -3.43 -5.79 5.94
C SER A 85 -4.60 -5.96 4.96
N VAL A 86 -5.85 -5.86 5.45
CA VAL A 86 -7.06 -5.92 4.63
C VAL A 86 -7.94 -4.72 4.99
N GLY A 87 -7.61 -3.57 4.41
CA GLY A 87 -8.38 -2.32 4.49
C GLY A 87 -8.04 -1.44 3.30
#